data_AF-A0A0X8D5R3-F1
#
_entry.id   AF-A0A0X8D5R3-F1
#
_cell.length_a   1.000
_cell.length_b   1.000
_cell.length_c   1.000
_cell.angle_alpha   90.00
_cell.angle_beta   90.00
_cell.angle_gamma   90.00
#
_symmetry.space_group_name_H-M   'P 1'
#
loop_
_entity.id
_entity.type
_entity.pdbx_description
1 polymer ?
#
loop_
_entity_poly.entity_id
_entity_poly.type
_entity_poly.pdbx_seq_one_letter_code
_entity_poly.pdbx_strand_id
1 'polypeptide(L)'
;MAKRVQAVEEKVGLIAQAQAEYEAIVEEVRGFCQKAQELRKQADELRRSGSIDPQVAKEVKQLLEQAEFFDQLADKKDGHPRLEAIRRLEELQREASGLRETVQHNKSVLARQKQDLDEVKEEAAAMIRRAEERIRETEQLLVFQMAKLEELEG
;
A
#
# COMPACT_ATOMS: atom_id res chain seq x y z
N MET A 1 -7.06 -5.19 -16.53
CA MET A 1 -7.57 -4.49 -15.33
C MET A 1 -7.63 -5.44 -14.14
N ALA A 2 -8.41 -6.53 -14.18
CA ALA A 2 -8.53 -7.50 -13.08
C ALA A 2 -7.19 -8.01 -12.50
N LYS A 3 -6.25 -8.46 -13.35
CA LYS A 3 -4.91 -8.92 -12.92
C LYS A 3 -4.08 -7.87 -12.18
N ARG A 4 -4.31 -6.57 -12.44
CA ARG A 4 -3.58 -5.47 -11.78
C ARG A 4 -4.21 -5.07 -10.44
N VAL A 5 -5.52 -5.19 -10.31
CA VAL A 5 -6.23 -4.97 -9.04
C VAL A 5 -5.87 -6.08 -8.04
N GLN A 6 -5.87 -7.34 -8.52
CA GLN A 6 -5.48 -8.50 -7.72
C GLN A 6 -4.04 -8.39 -7.19
N ALA A 7 -3.09 -7.94 -8.02
CA ALA A 7 -1.70 -7.70 -7.60
C ALA A 7 -1.56 -6.59 -6.53
N VAL A 8 -2.48 -5.63 -6.47
CA VAL A 8 -2.47 -4.59 -5.43
C VAL A 8 -3.02 -5.13 -4.11
N GLU A 9 -4.11 -5.90 -4.15
CA GLU A 9 -4.67 -6.56 -2.98
C GLU A 9 -3.69 -7.56 -2.36
N GLU A 10 -2.99 -8.33 -3.19
CA GLU A 10 -1.90 -9.20 -2.76
C GLU A 10 -0.80 -8.42 -2.03
N LYS A 11 -0.37 -7.26 -2.56
CA LYS A 11 0.65 -6.42 -1.91
C LYS A 11 0.21 -5.79 -0.59
N VAL A 12 -1.05 -5.40 -0.45
CA VAL A 12 -1.58 -4.92 0.84
C VAL A 12 -1.58 -6.06 1.87
N GLY A 13 -1.94 -7.27 1.45
CA GLY A 13 -1.82 -8.47 2.27
C GLY A 13 -0.38 -8.72 2.73
N LEU A 14 0.60 -8.56 1.84
CA LEU A 14 2.02 -8.73 2.16
C LEU A 14 2.54 -7.71 3.19
N ILE A 15 2.10 -6.44 3.12
CA ILE A 15 2.47 -5.43 4.13
C ILE A 15 1.89 -5.80 5.49
N ALA A 16 0.61 -6.16 5.55
CA ALA A 16 -0.03 -6.56 6.80
C ALA A 16 0.63 -7.81 7.41
N GLN A 17 1.01 -8.79 6.58
CA GLN A 17 1.75 -9.97 7.02
C GLN A 17 3.13 -9.60 7.57
N ALA A 18 3.90 -8.77 6.87
CA ALA A 18 5.21 -8.33 7.33
C ALA A 18 5.12 -7.51 8.64
N GLN A 19 4.03 -6.75 8.84
CA GLN A 19 3.79 -6.01 10.08
C GLN A 19 3.51 -6.98 11.22
N ALA A 20 2.66 -7.98 11.00
CA ALA A 20 2.37 -9.01 11.98
C ALA A 20 3.62 -9.83 12.34
N GLU A 21 4.47 -10.18 11.36
CA GLU A 21 5.76 -10.85 11.59
C GLU A 21 6.69 -10.01 12.49
N TYR A 22 6.81 -8.71 12.20
CA TYR A 22 7.61 -7.79 13.02
C TYR A 22 7.07 -7.69 14.45
N GLU A 23 5.76 -7.47 14.61
CA GLU A 23 5.11 -7.36 15.92
C GLU A 23 5.27 -8.64 16.74
N ALA A 24 5.14 -9.81 16.10
CA ALA A 24 5.36 -11.10 16.74
C ALA A 24 6.80 -11.23 17.28
N ILE A 25 7.80 -10.81 16.52
CA ILE A 25 9.20 -10.81 16.98
C ILE A 25 9.37 -9.87 18.18
N VAL A 26 8.81 -8.66 18.13
CA VAL A 26 8.92 -7.68 19.21
C VAL A 26 8.28 -8.20 20.50
N GLU A 27 7.09 -8.80 20.40
CA GLU A 27 6.41 -9.37 21.56
C GLU A 27 7.13 -10.62 22.11
N GLU A 28 7.70 -11.47 21.25
CA GLU A 28 8.54 -12.59 21.70
C GLU A 28 9.78 -12.10 22.48
N VAL A 29 10.52 -11.13 21.92
CA VAL A 29 11.70 -10.52 22.57
C VAL A 29 11.31 -9.94 23.92
N ARG A 30 10.21 -9.18 23.97
CA ARG A 30 9.69 -8.60 25.20
C ARG A 30 9.36 -9.68 26.23
N GLY A 31 8.70 -10.75 25.82
CA GLY A 31 8.35 -11.88 26.68
C GLY A 31 9.59 -12.59 27.25
N PHE A 32 10.65 -12.75 26.47
CA PHE A 32 11.92 -13.31 26.96
C PHE A 32 12.60 -12.40 27.98
N CYS A 33 12.68 -11.10 27.70
CA CYS A 33 13.25 -10.13 28.63
C CYS A 33 12.49 -10.10 29.97
N GLN A 34 11.16 -10.19 29.93
CA GLN A 34 10.33 -10.25 31.15
C GLN A 34 10.63 -11.50 31.97
N LYS A 35 10.69 -12.69 31.35
CA LYS A 35 11.03 -13.94 32.03
C LYS A 35 12.42 -13.87 32.67
N ALA A 36 13.42 -13.35 31.95
CA ALA A 36 14.77 -13.19 32.49
C ALA A 36 14.78 -12.26 33.72
N GLN A 37 13.97 -11.19 33.69
CA GLN A 37 13.84 -10.26 34.82
C GLN A 37 13.13 -10.88 36.03
N GLU A 38 12.09 -11.69 35.82
CA GLU A 38 11.39 -12.42 36.89
C GLU A 38 12.31 -13.42 37.59
N LEU A 39 13.09 -14.19 36.82
CA LEU A 39 14.05 -15.15 37.37
C LEU A 39 15.14 -14.46 38.20
N ARG A 40 15.63 -13.31 37.76
CA ARG A 40 16.58 -12.47 38.54
C ARG A 40 15.96 -11.99 39.85
N LYS A 41 14.70 -11.55 39.84
CA LYS A 41 13.98 -11.15 41.06
C LYS A 41 13.86 -12.31 42.05
N GLN A 42 13.49 -13.49 41.57
CA GLN A 42 13.42 -14.70 42.41
C GLN A 42 14.79 -15.04 43.01
N ALA A 43 15.86 -14.97 42.20
CA ALA A 43 17.22 -15.19 42.67
C ALA A 43 17.63 -14.16 43.74
N ASP A 44 17.27 -12.89 43.56
CA ASP A 44 17.54 -11.82 44.52
C ASP A 44 16.74 -11.97 45.82
N GLU A 45 15.49 -12.41 45.76
CA GLU A 45 14.66 -12.73 46.93
C GLU A 45 15.26 -13.87 47.76
N LEU A 46 15.68 -14.95 47.09
CA LEU A 46 16.39 -16.06 47.75
C LEU A 46 17.70 -15.61 48.39
N ARG A 47 18.48 -14.75 47.74
CA ARG A 47 19.69 -14.15 48.33
C ARG A 47 19.38 -13.30 49.55
N ARG A 48 18.30 -12.52 49.52
CA ARG A 48 17.87 -11.66 50.64
C ARG A 48 17.33 -12.43 51.83
N SER A 49 16.92 -13.68 51.65
CA SER A 49 16.49 -14.55 52.76
C SER A 49 17.62 -14.84 53.77
N GLY A 50 18.88 -14.64 53.39
CA GLY A 50 20.03 -14.85 54.27
C GLY A 50 20.33 -16.32 54.58
N SER A 51 19.67 -17.27 53.88
CA SER A 51 19.94 -18.69 54.05
C SER A 51 21.35 -19.04 53.56
N ILE A 52 22.10 -19.75 54.42
CA ILE A 52 23.44 -20.28 54.12
C ILE A 52 23.36 -21.74 53.61
N ASP A 53 22.15 -22.23 53.38
CA ASP A 53 21.93 -23.57 52.85
C ASP A 53 22.56 -23.69 51.45
N PRO A 54 23.49 -24.65 51.24
CA PRO A 54 24.08 -24.93 49.93
C PRO A 54 23.04 -25.18 48.83
N GLN A 55 21.86 -25.69 49.18
CA GLN A 55 20.76 -25.92 48.26
C GLN A 55 20.19 -24.59 47.73
N VAL A 56 20.04 -23.58 48.58
CA VAL A 56 19.58 -22.24 48.17
C VAL A 56 20.59 -21.58 47.23
N ALA A 57 21.90 -21.74 47.50
CA ALA A 57 22.94 -21.24 46.60
C ALA A 57 22.88 -21.91 45.20
N LYS A 58 22.56 -23.20 45.15
CA LYS A 58 22.39 -23.94 43.90
C LYS A 58 21.16 -23.47 43.12
N GLU A 59 20.03 -23.24 43.80
CA GLU A 59 18.81 -22.73 43.19
C GLU A 59 19.00 -21.33 42.62
N VAL A 60 19.63 -20.43 43.37
CA VAL A 60 19.99 -19.08 42.90
C VAL A 60 20.84 -19.16 41.63
N LYS A 61 21.83 -20.06 41.59
CA LYS A 61 22.67 -20.24 40.39
C LYS A 61 21.85 -20.71 39.20
N GLN A 62 20.97 -21.69 39.38
CA GLN A 62 20.11 -22.19 38.31
C GLN A 62 19.14 -21.13 37.77
N LEU A 63 18.57 -20.30 38.64
CA LEU A 63 17.69 -19.19 38.23
C LEU A 63 18.45 -18.17 37.38
N LEU A 64 19.69 -17.85 37.74
CA LEU A 64 20.53 -16.92 36.97
C LEU A 64 20.96 -17.52 35.63
N GLU A 65 21.33 -18.80 35.58
CA GLU A 65 21.63 -19.51 34.33
C GLU A 65 20.41 -19.53 33.38
N GLN A 66 19.21 -19.76 33.92
CA GLN A 66 17.97 -19.67 33.14
C GLN A 66 17.66 -18.24 32.68
N ALA A 67 17.95 -17.23 33.49
CA ALA A 67 17.77 -15.84 33.09
C ALA A 67 18.70 -15.48 31.92
N GLU A 68 19.98 -15.86 31.99
CA GLU A 68 20.95 -15.66 30.91
C GLU A 68 20.53 -16.37 29.62
N PHE A 69 19.97 -17.57 29.72
CA PHE A 69 19.42 -18.29 28.58
C PHE A 69 18.30 -17.49 27.89
N PHE A 70 17.39 -16.88 28.66
CA PHE A 70 16.32 -16.06 28.09
C PHE A 70 16.83 -14.75 27.48
N ASP A 71 17.86 -14.12 28.05
CA ASP A 71 18.48 -12.94 27.42
C ASP A 71 19.10 -13.31 26.07
N GLN A 72 19.81 -14.45 25.98
CA GLN A 72 20.39 -14.91 24.71
C GLN A 72 19.31 -15.18 23.64
N LEU A 73 18.14 -15.70 24.05
CA LEU A 73 17.00 -15.86 23.15
C LEU A 73 16.44 -14.52 22.67
N ALA A 74 16.33 -13.55 23.58
CA ALA A 74 15.92 -12.19 23.25
C ALA A 74 16.89 -11.56 22.24
N ASP A 75 18.19 -11.59 22.52
CA ASP A 75 19.23 -11.03 21.65
C ASP A 75 19.25 -11.69 20.27
N LYS A 76 19.07 -13.02 20.21
CA LYS A 76 19.02 -13.75 18.94
C LYS A 76 17.85 -13.32 18.07
N LYS A 77 16.70 -13.03 18.68
CA LYS A 77 15.48 -12.59 17.98
C LYS A 77 15.53 -11.10 17.65
N ASP A 78 16.08 -10.28 18.53
CA ASP A 78 16.22 -8.83 18.35
C ASP A 78 17.31 -8.46 17.34
N GLY A 79 18.27 -9.37 17.11
CA GLY A 79 19.32 -9.22 16.12
C GLY A 79 18.83 -9.35 14.67
N HIS A 80 19.36 -10.34 13.94
CA HIS A 80 19.10 -10.48 12.51
C HIS A 80 17.61 -10.60 12.14
N PRO A 81 16.77 -11.38 12.85
CA PRO A 81 15.37 -11.56 12.47
C PRO A 81 14.56 -10.27 12.51
N ARG A 82 14.69 -9.47 13.57
CA ARG A 82 14.00 -8.16 13.66
C ARG A 82 14.45 -7.21 12.56
N LEU A 83 15.76 -7.16 12.27
CA LEU A 83 16.30 -6.33 11.19
C LEU A 83 15.80 -6.76 9.81
N GLU A 84 15.66 -8.07 9.57
CA GLU A 84 15.11 -8.59 8.32
C GLU A 84 13.63 -8.23 8.16
N ALA A 85 12.83 -8.36 9.23
CA ALA A 85 11.42 -7.93 9.23
C ALA A 85 11.28 -6.43 8.94
N ILE A 86 12.13 -5.58 9.53
CA ILE A 86 12.15 -4.14 9.25
C ILE A 86 12.49 -3.88 7.79
N ARG A 87 13.56 -4.48 7.25
CA ARG A 87 13.95 -4.27 5.84
C ARG A 87 12.83 -4.66 4.88
N ARG A 88 12.20 -5.82 5.11
CA ARG A 88 11.06 -6.29 4.30
C ARG A 88 9.89 -5.30 4.34
N LEU A 89 9.59 -4.74 5.52
CA LEU A 89 8.57 -3.72 5.67
C LEU A 89 8.89 -2.44 4.90
N GLU A 90 10.11 -1.93 5.02
CA GLU A 90 10.55 -0.72 4.33
C GLU A 90 10.51 -0.87 2.82
N GLU A 91 10.96 -2.02 2.29
CA GLU A 91 10.89 -2.34 0.87
C GLU A 91 9.45 -2.32 0.35
N LEU A 92 8.55 -3.04 1.04
CA LEU A 92 7.13 -3.08 0.66
C LEU A 92 6.47 -1.70 0.75
N GLN A 93 6.80 -0.90 1.76
CA GLN A 93 6.28 0.46 1.90
C GLN A 93 6.79 1.39 0.79
N ARG A 94 8.06 1.28 0.41
CA ARG A 94 8.63 2.05 -0.71
C ARG A 94 7.95 1.70 -2.02
N GLU A 95 7.77 0.41 -2.30
CA GLU A 95 7.03 -0.04 -3.49
C GLU A 95 5.58 0.47 -3.50
N ALA A 96 4.88 0.38 -2.37
CA ALA A 96 3.51 0.88 -2.25
C ALA A 96 3.43 2.39 -2.50
N SER A 97 4.43 3.15 -2.04
CA SER A 97 4.52 4.60 -2.25
C SER A 97 4.72 4.94 -3.72
N GLY A 98 5.65 4.27 -4.41
CA GLY A 98 5.85 4.45 -5.85
C GLY A 98 4.62 4.09 -6.69
N LEU A 99 3.87 3.06 -6.28
CA LEU A 99 2.59 2.71 -6.92
C LEU A 99 1.53 3.81 -6.70
N ARG A 100 1.43 4.39 -5.51
CA ARG A 100 0.50 5.50 -5.23
C ARG A 100 0.78 6.72 -6.11
N GLU A 101 2.05 7.09 -6.25
CA GLU A 101 2.48 8.19 -7.12
C GLU A 101 2.08 7.94 -8.58
N THR A 102 2.36 6.73 -9.08
CA THR A 102 1.99 6.32 -10.44
C THR A 102 0.47 6.36 -10.66
N VAL A 103 -0.32 5.89 -9.69
CA VAL A 103 -1.79 5.94 -9.75
C VAL A 103 -2.28 7.39 -9.78
N GLN A 104 -1.73 8.26 -8.95
CA GLN A 104 -2.11 9.67 -8.92
C GLN A 104 -1.77 10.37 -10.25
N HIS A 105 -0.58 10.13 -10.79
CA HIS A 105 -0.19 10.65 -12.09
C HIS A 105 -1.17 10.20 -13.19
N ASN A 106 -1.46 8.90 -13.26
CA ASN A 106 -2.37 8.34 -14.26
C ASN A 106 -3.80 8.88 -14.13
N LYS A 107 -4.29 9.12 -12.90
CA LYS A 107 -5.60 9.76 -12.68
C LYS A 107 -5.65 11.16 -13.27
N SER A 108 -4.60 11.95 -13.05
CA SER A 108 -4.49 13.31 -13.58
C SER A 108 -4.43 13.32 -15.11
N VAL A 109 -3.65 12.43 -15.70
CA VAL A 109 -3.57 12.27 -17.17
C VAL A 109 -4.93 11.87 -17.74
N LEU A 110 -5.60 10.88 -17.13
CA LEU A 110 -6.91 10.44 -17.58
C LEU A 110 -7.96 11.55 -17.50
N ALA A 111 -7.92 12.39 -16.45
CA ALA A 111 -8.85 13.51 -16.32
C ALA A 111 -8.68 14.52 -17.47
N ARG A 112 -7.43 14.85 -17.82
CA ARG A 112 -7.12 15.71 -18.97
C ARG A 112 -7.61 15.10 -20.29
N GLN A 113 -7.29 13.83 -20.52
CA GLN A 113 -7.72 13.13 -21.73
C GLN A 113 -9.25 13.09 -21.89
N LYS A 114 -10.00 12.99 -20.78
CA LYS A 114 -11.47 13.08 -20.82
C LYS A 114 -11.94 14.47 -21.21
N GLN A 115 -11.33 15.51 -20.64
CA GLN A 115 -11.65 16.89 -20.99
C GLN A 115 -11.33 17.16 -22.47
N ASP A 116 -10.14 16.81 -22.94
CA ASP A 116 -9.74 16.97 -24.34
C ASP A 116 -10.71 16.25 -25.28
N LEU A 117 -11.17 15.04 -24.92
CA LEU A 117 -12.14 14.29 -25.70
C LEU A 117 -13.50 14.99 -25.76
N ASP A 118 -13.95 15.57 -24.65
CA ASP A 118 -15.23 16.27 -24.60
C ASP A 118 -15.16 17.58 -25.42
N GLU A 119 -14.05 18.32 -25.35
CA GLU A 119 -13.79 19.49 -26.20
C GLU A 119 -13.83 19.12 -27.69
N VAL A 120 -13.12 18.06 -28.09
CA VAL A 120 -13.11 17.57 -29.49
C VAL A 120 -14.50 17.14 -29.96
N LYS A 121 -15.31 16.53 -29.08
CA LYS A 121 -16.70 16.17 -29.42
C LYS A 121 -17.57 17.40 -29.64
N GLU A 122 -17.43 18.43 -28.80
CA GLU A 122 -18.18 19.68 -28.96
C GLU A 122 -17.81 20.40 -30.26
N GLU A 123 -16.52 20.46 -30.58
CA GLU A 123 -16.03 21.02 -31.83
C GLU A 123 -16.56 20.24 -33.04
N ALA A 124 -16.47 18.90 -33.02
CA ALA A 124 -16.99 18.07 -34.08
C ALA A 124 -18.51 18.27 -34.27
N ALA A 125 -19.27 18.35 -33.18
CA ALA A 125 -20.71 18.62 -33.24
C ALA A 125 -21.02 20.02 -33.82
N ALA A 126 -20.19 21.03 -33.55
CA ALA A 126 -20.33 22.34 -34.16
C ALA A 126 -20.00 22.32 -35.66
N MET A 127 -18.96 21.61 -36.08
CA MET A 127 -18.61 21.45 -37.48
C MET A 127 -19.71 20.71 -38.27
N ILE A 128 -20.27 19.65 -37.70
CA ILE A 128 -21.38 18.90 -38.31
C ILE A 128 -22.58 19.83 -38.50
N ARG A 129 -23.00 20.57 -37.47
CA ARG A 129 -24.12 21.52 -37.58
C ARG A 129 -23.91 22.55 -38.70
N ARG A 130 -22.72 23.14 -38.79
CA ARG A 130 -22.38 24.09 -39.88
C ARG A 130 -22.39 23.43 -41.26
N ALA A 131 -22.00 22.15 -41.36
CA ALA A 131 -22.05 21.42 -42.62
C ALA A 131 -23.50 21.15 -43.03
N GLU A 132 -24.36 20.73 -42.09
CA GLU A 132 -25.80 20.52 -42.32
C GLU A 132 -26.51 21.82 -42.74
N GLU A 133 -26.20 22.95 -42.11
CA GLU A 133 -26.74 24.26 -42.49
C GLU A 133 -26.38 24.62 -43.93
N ARG A 134 -25.11 24.49 -44.32
CA ARG A 134 -24.66 24.75 -45.71
C ARG A 134 -25.35 23.85 -46.73
N ILE A 135 -25.58 22.59 -46.39
CA ILE A 135 -26.33 21.66 -47.25
C ILE A 135 -27.76 22.17 -47.45
N ARG A 136 -28.47 22.51 -46.37
CA ARG A 136 -29.85 23.03 -46.43
C ARG A 136 -29.96 24.32 -47.23
N GLU A 137 -29.04 25.26 -47.04
CA GLU A 137 -28.99 26.51 -47.81
C GLU A 137 -28.81 26.23 -49.31
N THR A 138 -27.93 25.29 -49.65
CA THR A 138 -27.68 24.90 -51.05
C THR A 138 -28.90 24.20 -51.66
N GLU A 139 -29.56 23.31 -50.90
CA GLU A 139 -30.80 22.65 -51.32
C GLU A 139 -31.91 23.67 -51.62
N GLN A 140 -32.12 24.67 -50.74
CA GLN A 140 -33.10 25.72 -50.95
C GLN A 140 -32.80 26.57 -52.18
N LEU A 141 -31.53 26.92 -52.38
CA LEU A 141 -31.08 27.69 -53.54
C LEU A 141 -31.28 26.91 -54.84
N LEU A 142 -30.99 25.61 -54.85
CA LEU A 142 -31.24 24.72 -55.99
C LEU A 142 -32.73 24.67 -56.33
N VAL A 143 -33.61 24.48 -55.34
CA VAL A 143 -35.07 24.48 -55.55
C VAL A 143 -35.53 25.79 -56.18
N PHE A 144 -35.07 26.93 -55.66
CA PHE A 144 -35.40 28.24 -56.22
C PHE A 144 -34.90 28.41 -57.66
N GLN A 145 -33.66 28.01 -57.94
CA GLN A 145 -33.07 28.11 -59.28
C GLN A 145 -33.78 27.21 -60.29
N MET A 146 -34.15 25.98 -59.89
CA MET A 146 -34.92 25.06 -60.72
C MET A 146 -36.29 25.65 -61.08
N ALA A 147 -37.03 26.17 -60.10
CA ALA A 147 -38.33 26.81 -60.36
C ALA A 147 -38.21 27.99 -61.33
N LYS A 148 -37.18 28.84 -61.17
CA LYS A 148 -36.93 29.96 -62.07
C LYS A 148 -36.53 29.52 -63.47
N LEU A 149 -35.79 28.43 -63.60
CA LEU A 149 -35.40 27.87 -64.89
C LEU A 149 -36.61 27.28 -65.62
N GLU A 150 -37.50 26.57 -64.92
CA GLU A 150 -38.78 26.11 -65.46
C GLU A 150 -39.65 27.26 -65.96
N GLU A 151 -39.72 28.40 -65.23
CA GLU A 151 -40.44 29.60 -65.68
C GLU A 151 -39.85 30.23 -66.96
N LEU A 152 -38.55 30.09 -67.20
CA LEU A 152 -37.87 30.65 -68.37
C LEU A 152 -37.90 29.71 -69.59
N GLU A 153 -38.04 28.41 -69.36
CA GLU A 153 -38.05 27.36 -70.39
C GLU A 153 -39.46 26.92 -70.81
N GLY A 154 -40.50 27.26 -70.04
CA GLY A 154 -41.92 27.05 -70.37
C GLY A 154 -42.57 28.23 -71.08
#